data_AF-A0A345UJM9-F1
#
_entry.id   AF-A0A345UJM9-F1
#
_cell.length_a   1.000
_cell.length_b   1.000
_cell.length_c   1.000
_cell.angle_alpha   90.00
_cell.angle_beta   90.00
_cell.angle_gamma   90.00
#
_symmetry.space_group_name_H-M   'P 1'
#
loop_
_entity.id
_entity.type
_entity.pdbx_description
1 polymer ?
#
loop_
_entity_poly.entity_id
_entity_poly.type
_entity_poly.pdbx_seq_one_letter_code
_entity_poly.pdbx_strand_id
1 'polypeptide(L)'
;MNDTINTTTCPNCGVTSKIPYPFLYTHKNPDFAVWWEPIYDKSIDEEKKRYGNLPGIPDYLTNAPRIEDWEEFKRTILKLETEPKKTARP
;
A
#
# COMPACT_ATOMS: atom_id res chain seq x y z
N MET A 1 -2.29 13.15 3.59
CA MET A 1 -2.36 12.30 2.39
C MET A 1 -3.45 12.84 1.48
N ASN A 2 -3.21 12.95 0.17
CA ASN A 2 -4.23 13.44 -0.78
C ASN A 2 -5.18 12.30 -1.17
N ASP A 3 -6.49 12.54 -1.14
CA ASP A 3 -7.51 11.52 -1.40
C ASP A 3 -7.78 11.27 -2.89
N THR A 4 -7.01 11.87 -3.80
CA THR A 4 -7.19 11.76 -5.26
C THR A 4 -6.46 10.58 -5.92
N ILE A 5 -5.80 9.72 -5.15
CA ILE A 5 -5.15 8.51 -5.72
C ILE A 5 -6.22 7.56 -6.24
N ASN A 6 -6.06 7.02 -7.45
CA ASN A 6 -7.03 6.13 -8.09
C ASN A 6 -8.46 6.68 -8.10
N THR A 7 -8.65 7.99 -8.18
CA THR A 7 -9.97 8.58 -8.41
C THR A 7 -10.19 8.84 -9.89
N THR A 8 -11.40 8.57 -10.37
CA THR A 8 -11.86 8.97 -11.71
C THR A 8 -13.10 9.83 -11.58
N THR A 9 -13.20 10.83 -12.45
CA THR A 9 -14.36 11.72 -12.54
C THR A 9 -15.11 11.39 -13.82
N CYS A 10 -16.40 11.08 -13.69
CA CYS A 10 -17.27 10.86 -14.85
C CYS A 10 -17.40 12.16 -15.66
N PRO A 11 -17.02 12.21 -16.94
CA PRO A 11 -17.10 13.43 -17.74
C PRO A 11 -18.53 13.89 -18.00
N ASN A 12 -19.52 12.99 -17.87
CA ASN A 12 -20.92 13.29 -18.15
C ASN A 12 -21.68 13.83 -16.91
N CYS A 13 -21.41 13.30 -15.71
CA CYS A 13 -22.13 13.70 -14.49
C CYS A 13 -21.27 14.35 -13.40
N GLY A 14 -19.95 14.43 -13.59
CA GLY A 14 -19.03 15.04 -12.62
C GLY A 14 -18.80 14.23 -11.34
N VAL A 15 -19.47 13.09 -11.16
CA VAL A 15 -19.28 12.22 -9.99
C VAL A 15 -17.85 11.68 -10.00
N THR A 16 -17.19 11.82 -8.85
CA THR A 16 -15.84 11.30 -8.63
C THR A 16 -15.90 10.07 -7.73
N SER A 17 -15.27 8.99 -8.16
CA SER A 17 -15.26 7.72 -7.45
C SER A 17 -13.86 7.12 -7.41
N LYS A 18 -13.57 6.34 -6.38
CA LYS A 18 -12.36 5.50 -6.31
C LYS A 18 -12.50 4.31 -7.26
N ILE A 19 -11.48 4.08 -8.07
CA ILE A 19 -11.34 2.86 -8.87
C ILE A 19 -10.84 1.76 -7.94
N PRO A 20 -11.53 0.62 -7.82
CA PRO A 20 -11.10 -0.49 -6.98
C PRO A 20 -9.97 -1.29 -7.66
N TYR A 21 -8.81 -0.65 -7.80
CA TYR A 21 -7.61 -1.23 -8.40
C TYR A 21 -6.47 -1.23 -7.38
N PRO A 22 -5.85 -2.39 -7.11
CA PRO A 22 -4.85 -2.50 -6.07
C PRO A 22 -3.59 -1.72 -6.40
N PHE A 23 -2.93 -1.19 -5.36
CA PHE A 23 -1.63 -0.54 -5.52
C PHE A 23 -0.82 -0.59 -4.22
N LEU A 24 0.51 -0.51 -4.37
CA LEU A 24 1.45 -0.48 -3.26
C LEU A 24 1.88 0.95 -2.95
N TYR A 25 1.63 1.40 -1.73
CA TYR A 25 2.29 2.58 -1.17
C TYR A 25 3.63 2.18 -0.58
N THR A 26 4.69 2.91 -0.91
CA THR A 26 6.02 2.72 -0.32
C THR A 26 6.51 4.04 0.24
N HIS A 27 7.21 3.96 1.37
CA HIS A 27 7.92 5.09 1.94
C HIS A 27 9.36 4.68 2.20
N LYS A 28 10.31 5.57 1.88
CA LYS A 28 11.74 5.38 2.15
C LYS A 28 12.13 6.38 3.23
N ASN A 29 12.51 5.90 4.41
CA ASN A 29 12.71 6.68 5.66
C ASN A 29 11.44 7.33 6.26
N PRO A 30 10.61 6.62 7.04
CA PRO A 30 10.80 5.23 7.47
C PRO A 30 10.54 4.25 6.31
N ASP A 31 11.10 3.05 6.43
CA ASP A 31 10.99 2.01 5.39
C ASP A 31 9.78 1.15 5.71
N PHE A 32 8.71 1.35 4.96
CA PHE A 32 7.51 0.55 5.06
C PHE A 32 6.77 0.55 3.73
N ALA A 33 5.90 -0.43 3.56
CA ALA A 33 4.98 -0.46 2.44
C ALA A 33 3.63 -1.04 2.88
N VAL A 34 2.57 -0.62 2.20
CA VAL A 34 1.18 -1.05 2.47
C VAL A 34 0.47 -1.20 1.13
N TRP A 35 -0.16 -2.34 0.90
CA TRP A 35 -1.06 -2.54 -0.24
C TRP A 35 -2.46 -2.02 0.11
N TRP A 36 -3.03 -1.21 -0.77
CA TRP A 36 -4.49 -1.10 -0.85
C TRP A 36 -4.97 -2.16 -1.83
N GLU A 37 -5.79 -3.09 -1.37
CA GLU A 37 -6.33 -4.22 -2.13
C GLU A 37 -7.84 -4.32 -1.87
N PRO A 38 -8.66 -3.45 -2.51
CA PRO A 38 -10.11 -3.42 -2.27
C PRO A 38 -10.83 -4.66 -2.80
N ILE A 39 -10.18 -5.41 -3.70
CA ILE A 39 -10.61 -6.70 -4.22
C ILE A 39 -9.35 -7.57 -4.29
N TYR A 40 -9.42 -8.78 -3.74
CA TYR A 40 -8.29 -9.71 -3.75
C TYR A 40 -7.74 -9.93 -5.16
N ASP A 41 -6.42 -9.75 -5.31
CA ASP A 41 -5.69 -9.91 -6.55
C ASP A 41 -4.57 -10.94 -6.36
N LYS A 42 -4.78 -12.12 -6.94
CA LYS A 42 -3.82 -13.23 -6.92
C LYS A 42 -2.46 -12.86 -7.51
N SER A 43 -2.39 -11.88 -8.43
CA SER A 43 -1.11 -11.45 -9.01
C SER A 43 -0.18 -10.87 -7.94
N ILE A 44 -0.72 -10.27 -6.88
CA ILE A 44 0.07 -9.76 -5.75
C ILE A 44 0.68 -10.91 -4.94
N ASP A 45 0.03 -12.08 -4.85
CA ASP A 45 0.63 -13.27 -4.21
C ASP A 45 1.83 -13.77 -5.01
N GLU A 46 1.69 -13.79 -6.33
CA GLU A 46 2.75 -14.19 -7.24
C GLU A 46 3.92 -13.20 -7.20
N GLU A 47 3.62 -11.90 -7.12
CA GLU A 47 4.61 -10.84 -6.98
C GLU A 47 5.38 -10.95 -5.66
N LYS A 48 4.69 -11.13 -4.52
CA LYS A 48 5.34 -11.34 -3.21
C LYS A 48 6.24 -12.57 -3.21
N LYS A 49 5.82 -13.68 -3.84
CA LYS A 49 6.65 -14.89 -4.00
C LYS A 49 7.88 -14.64 -4.86
N ARG A 50 7.74 -13.89 -5.96
CA ARG A 50 8.86 -13.52 -6.83
C ARG A 50 9.86 -12.65 -6.08
N TYR A 51 9.40 -11.64 -5.34
CA TYR A 51 10.27 -10.79 -4.53
C TYR A 51 11.03 -11.54 -3.45
N GLY A 52 10.40 -12.53 -2.78
CA GLY A 52 11.08 -13.36 -1.78
C GLY A 52 12.23 -14.20 -2.35
N ASN A 53 12.25 -14.45 -3.67
CA ASN A 53 13.30 -15.22 -4.34
C ASN A 53 14.42 -14.35 -4.93
N LEU A 54 14.30 -13.02 -4.86
CA LEU A 54 15.28 -12.09 -5.44
C LEU A 54 16.23 -11.54 -4.36
N PRO A 55 17.56 -11.67 -4.53
CA PRO A 55 18.51 -11.13 -3.58
C PRO A 55 18.44 -9.59 -3.56
N GLY A 56 18.49 -9.01 -2.36
CA GLY A 56 18.54 -7.57 -2.15
C GLY A 56 17.19 -6.85 -2.15
N ILE A 57 16.06 -7.58 -2.23
CA ILE A 57 14.74 -6.97 -2.03
C ILE A 57 14.51 -6.76 -0.53
N PRO A 58 14.17 -5.52 -0.08
CA PRO A 58 13.86 -5.26 1.31
C PRO A 58 12.62 -6.01 1.83
N ASP A 59 12.69 -6.49 3.08
CA ASP A 59 11.60 -7.25 3.73
C ASP A 59 10.28 -6.49 3.84
N TYR A 60 10.32 -5.16 3.92
CA TYR A 60 9.10 -4.35 4.04
C TYR A 60 8.28 -4.33 2.73
N LEU A 61 8.90 -4.65 1.59
CA LEU A 61 8.21 -4.79 0.30
C LEU A 61 7.59 -6.19 0.16
N THR A 62 8.30 -7.23 0.61
CA THR A 62 7.81 -8.62 0.55
C THR A 62 6.72 -8.92 1.56
N ASN A 63 6.72 -8.23 2.72
CA ASN A 63 5.79 -8.48 3.82
C ASN A 63 4.77 -7.36 4.04
N ALA A 64 4.60 -6.47 3.05
CA ALA A 64 3.61 -5.39 3.13
C ALA A 64 2.20 -5.95 3.45
N PRO A 65 1.49 -5.39 4.45
CA PRO A 65 0.11 -5.73 4.75
C PRO A 65 -0.79 -5.34 3.58
N ARG A 66 -1.92 -6.05 3.44
CA ARG A 66 -2.95 -5.76 2.45
C ARG A 66 -4.21 -5.30 3.14
N ILE A 67 -4.74 -4.17 2.70
CA ILE A 67 -5.87 -3.51 3.33
C ILE A 67 -6.95 -3.25 2.30
N GLU A 68 -8.15 -3.72 2.57
CA GLU A 68 -9.31 -3.57 1.70
C GLU A 68 -9.93 -2.17 1.82
N ASP A 69 -10.14 -1.71 3.06
CA ASP A 69 -10.79 -0.44 3.36
C ASP A 69 -9.87 0.76 3.11
N TRP A 70 -10.38 1.77 2.42
CA TRP A 70 -9.63 2.99 2.09
C TRP A 70 -9.22 3.78 3.35
N GLU A 71 -10.11 3.85 4.34
CA GLU A 71 -9.83 4.62 5.56
C GLU A 71 -8.83 3.89 6.47
N GLU A 72 -8.92 2.56 6.58
CA GLU A 72 -7.92 1.74 7.26
C GLU A 72 -6.55 1.84 6.58
N PHE A 73 -6.52 1.87 5.25
CA PHE A 73 -5.29 2.03 4.49
C PHE A 73 -4.60 3.36 4.84
N LYS A 74 -5.34 4.47 4.81
CA LYS A 74 -4.83 5.79 5.21
C LYS A 74 -4.37 5.82 6.67
N ARG A 75 -5.17 5.28 7.60
CA ARG A 75 -4.81 5.23 9.02
C ARG A 75 -3.52 4.44 9.24
N THR A 76 -3.33 3.34 8.52
CA THR A 76 -2.12 2.51 8.63
C THR A 76 -0.89 3.26 8.14
N ILE A 77 -0.98 3.97 7.01
CA ILE A 77 0.12 4.81 6.51
C ILE A 77 0.47 5.89 7.54
N LEU A 78 -0.53 6.65 8.00
CA LEU A 78 -0.30 7.72 8.98
C LEU A 78 0.33 7.20 10.27
N LYS A 79 -0.08 6.01 10.74
CA LYS A 79 0.52 5.35 11.89
C LYS A 79 2.00 5.02 11.64
N LEU A 80 2.32 4.41 10.49
CA LEU A 80 3.70 4.02 10.15
C LEU A 80 4.62 5.22 9.88
N GLU A 81 4.08 6.35 9.43
CA GLU A 81 4.82 7.60 9.24
C GLU A 81 5.14 8.31 10.56
N THR A 82 4.25 8.19 11.55
CA THR A 82 4.35 8.93 12.81
C THR A 82 4.96 8.12 13.95
N GLU A 83 4.91 6.78 13.87
CA GLU A 83 5.52 5.93 14.87
C GLU A 83 7.05 6.00 14.81
N PRO A 84 7.74 6.34 15.91
CA PRO A 84 9.19 6.23 15.96
C PRO A 84 9.56 4.77 15.75
N LYS A 85 10.39 4.49 14.72
CA LYS A 85 10.94 3.15 14.50
C LYS A 85 11.53 2.66 15.82
N LYS A 86 10.94 1.63 16.43
CA LYS A 86 11.62 0.87 17.48
C LYS A 86 12.85 0.28 16.81
N THR A 87 14.00 0.91 17.00
CA THR A 87 15.29 0.32 16.65
C THR A 87 15.32 -1.05 17.30
N ALA A 88 15.24 -2.11 16.49
CA ALA A 88 15.71 -3.42 16.92
C ALA A 88 17.17 -3.19 17.32
N ARG A 89 17.42 -3.16 18.63
CA ARG A 89 18.79 -3.09 19.18
C ARG A 89 19.54 -4.34 18.69
N PRO A 90 20.85 -4.20 18.41
CA PRO A 90 21.70 -5.28 17.92
C PRO A 90 21.74 -6.47 18.88
#